data_AF-A0A5K1HHV4-F1
#
_entry.id   AF-A0A5K1HHV4-F1
#
_cell.length_a   1.000
_cell.length_b   1.000
_cell.length_c   1.000
_cell.angle_alpha   90.00
_cell.angle_beta   90.00
_cell.angle_gamma   90.00
#
_symmetry.space_group_name_H-M   'P 1'
#
loop_
_entity.id
_entity.type
_entity.pdbx_description
1 polymer ?
#
loop_
_entity_poly.entity_id
_entity_poly.type
_entity_poly.pdbx_seq_one_letter_code
_entity_poly.pdbx_strand_id
1 'polypeptide(L)' 'ITILVATHALKWEFDYKVFMVAVLDCVHYDAKLHRWSDYSIPEMLQLMSIASVAEKDKHKAK' A
#
# COMPACT_ATOMS: atom_id res chain seq x y z
N ILE A 1 -11.28 -13.52 -3.07
CA ILE A 1 -10.10 -13.24 -2.22
C ILE A 1 -10.41 -11.98 -1.42
N THR A 2 -10.29 -12.03 -0.09
CA THR A 2 -10.63 -10.90 0.80
C THR A 2 -9.39 -10.13 1.25
N ILE A 3 -8.24 -10.80 1.31
CA ILE A 3 -6.96 -10.24 1.73
C ILE A 3 -5.92 -10.62 0.66
N LEU A 4 -5.14 -9.63 0.24
CA LEU A 4 -3.99 -9.82 -0.66
C LEU A 4 -2.75 -9.27 0.06
N VAL A 5 -1.71 -10.09 0.18
CA VAL A 5 -0.40 -9.67 0.67
C VAL A 5 0.51 -9.51 -0.53
N ALA A 6 1.15 -8.34 -0.64
CA ALA A 6 2.04 -8.03 -1.75
C ALA A 6 3.29 -7.31 -1.26
N THR A 7 4.35 -7.37 -2.07
CA THR A 7 5.63 -6.74 -1.77
C THR A 7 5.63 -5.25 -2.18
N HIS A 8 6.43 -4.43 -1.48
CA HIS A 8 6.66 -3.02 -1.82
C HIS A 8 7.18 -2.80 -3.24
N ALA A 9 7.84 -3.80 -3.83
CA ALA A 9 8.30 -3.73 -5.22
C ALA A 9 7.17 -3.53 -6.24
N LEU A 10 5.93 -3.92 -5.91
CA LEU A 10 4.75 -3.82 -6.79
C LEU A 10 3.95 -2.51 -6.63
N LYS A 11 4.41 -1.56 -5.81
CA LYS A 11 3.71 -0.30 -5.49
C LYS A 11 3.14 0.45 -6.72
N TRP A 12 3.83 0.42 -7.86
CA TRP A 12 3.42 1.12 -9.09
C TRP A 12 2.55 0.28 -10.04
N GLU A 13 2.48 -1.04 -9.82
CA GLU A 13 1.82 -1.99 -10.72
C GLU A 13 0.33 -2.21 -10.37
N PHE A 14 -0.14 -1.65 -9.26
CA PHE A 14 -1.52 -1.83 -8.81
C PHE A 14 -2.49 -0.89 -9.54
N ASP A 15 -3.35 -1.47 -10.39
CA ASP A 15 -4.47 -0.79 -11.08
C ASP A 15 -5.84 -1.11 -10.45
N TYR A 16 -5.89 -1.30 -9.14
CA TYR A 16 -7.16 -1.53 -8.43
C TYR A 16 -7.22 -0.71 -7.16
N LYS A 17 -8.43 -0.57 -6.60
CA LYS A 17 -8.67 0.08 -5.32
C LYS A 17 -9.25 -0.91 -4.32
N VAL A 18 -8.86 -0.77 -3.06
CA VAL A 18 -9.35 -1.61 -1.95
C VAL A 18 -9.87 -0.74 -0.83
N PHE A 19 -10.74 -1.30 0.00
CA PHE A 19 -11.31 -0.61 1.17
C PHE A 19 -10.24 -0.21 2.20
N MET A 20 -9.27 -1.09 2.45
CA MET A 20 -8.24 -0.89 3.46
C MET A 20 -6.89 -1.36 2.93
N VAL A 21 -5.86 -0.55 3.18
CA VAL A 21 -4.46 -0.88 2.94
C VAL A 21 -3.74 -0.84 4.28
N ALA A 22 -3.03 -1.92 4.62
CA ALA A 22 -2.10 -1.95 5.73
C ALA A 22 -0.68 -2.05 5.19
N VAL A 23 0.18 -1.09 5.53
CA VAL A 23 1.61 -1.14 5.22
C VAL A 23 2.31 -1.71 6.44
N LEU A 24 2.76 -2.95 6.35
CA LEU A 24 3.57 -3.57 7.41
C LEU A 24 5.04 -3.18 7.20
N ASP A 25 5.66 -2.75 8.30
CA ASP A 25 7.09 -2.47 8.42
C ASP A 25 7.63 -1.60 7.27
N CYS A 26 7.58 -0.29 7.45
CA CYS A 26 7.84 0.72 6.41
C CYS A 26 9.33 0.87 6.05
N VAL A 27 10.09 -0.23 6.04
CA VAL A 27 11.51 -0.29 5.76
C VAL A 27 11.80 -1.41 4.76
N HIS A 28 12.90 -1.26 4.02
CA HIS A 28 13.50 -2.35 3.26
C HIS A 28 15.00 -2.40 3.53
N TYR A 29 15.59 -3.57 3.34
CA TYR A 29 17.03 -3.71 3.41
C TYR A 29 17.65 -3.25 2.08
N ASP A 30 18.45 -2.18 2.15
CA ASP A 30 19.28 -1.74 1.04
C ASP A 30 20.59 -2.55 1.06
N ALA A 31 20.70 -3.51 0.14
CA ALA A 31 21.88 -4.37 0.02
C ALA A 31 23.14 -3.64 -0.44
N LYS A 32 23.04 -2.46 -1.07
CA LYS A 32 24.19 -1.65 -1.48
C LYS A 32 24.77 -0.88 -0.31
N LEU A 33 23.89 -0.36 0.56
CA LEU A 33 24.28 0.40 1.76
C LEU A 33 24.38 -0.48 3.02
N HIS A 34 24.05 -1.76 2.90
CA HIS A 34 24.01 -2.74 3.98
C HIS A 34 23.20 -2.30 5.21
N ARG A 35 22.08 -1.60 4.99
CA ARG A 35 21.25 -1.03 6.07
C ARG A 35 19.76 -1.11 5.76
N TRP A 36 18.94 -1.09 6.80
CA TRP A 36 17.51 -0.84 6.67
C TRP A 36 17.28 0.63 6.33
N SER A 37 16.52 0.89 5.28
CA SER A 37 16.16 2.23 4.83
C SER A 37 14.64 2.35 4.77
N ASP A 38 14.12 3.46 5.25
CA ASP A 38 12.69 3.76 5.21
C ASP A 38 12.17 3.81 3.77
N TYR A 39 10.89 3.48 3.59
CA TYR A 39 10.21 3.79 2.35
C TYR A 39 10.15 5.30 2.14
N SER A 40 10.41 5.72 0.91
CA SER A 40 10.32 7.14 0.57
C SER A 40 8.86 7.60 0.62
N ILE A 41 8.67 8.90 0.87
CA ILE A 41 7.33 9.50 0.94
C ILE A 41 6.50 9.22 -0.33
N PRO A 42 7.04 9.32 -1.56
CA PRO A 42 6.26 8.99 -2.77
C PRO A 42 5.78 7.55 -2.81
N GLU A 43 6.58 6.60 -2.33
CA GLU A 43 6.20 5.18 -2.30
C GLU A 43 5.09 4.91 -1.29
N MET A 44 5.17 5.56 -0.13
CA MET A 44 4.12 5.52 0.89
C MET A 44 2.81 6.13 0.36
N LEU A 45 2.89 7.30 -0.29
CA LEU A 45 1.72 7.93 -0.90
C LEU A 45 1.09 7.03 -1.98
N GLN A 46 1.92 6.38 -2.79
CA GLN A 46 1.44 5.45 -3.81
C GLN A 46 0.68 4.27 -3.19
N LEU A 47 1.26 3.61 -2.18
CA LEU A 47 0.60 2.50 -1.46
C LEU A 47 -0.70 2.95 -0.78
N MET A 48 -0.69 4.11 -0.12
CA MET A 48 -1.88 4.66 0.52
C MET A 48 -2.97 5.04 -0.49
N SER A 49 -2.60 5.46 -1.71
CA SER A 49 -3.57 5.83 -2.75
C SER A 49 -4.47 4.67 -3.19
N ILE A 50 -4.04 3.42 -2.95
CA ILE A 50 -4.80 2.21 -3.27
C ILE A 50 -6.04 2.10 -2.36
N ALA A 51 -5.96 2.65 -1.15
CA ALA A 51 -7.10 2.74 -0.25
C ALA A 51 -8.12 3.74 -0.81
N SER A 52 -9.35 3.29 -1.02
CA SER A 52 -10.45 4.13 -1.49
C SER A 52 -11.75 3.69 -0.85
N VAL A 53 -12.60 4.66 -0.50
CA VAL A 53 -13.98 4.40 -0.10
C VAL A 53 -14.73 4.03 -1.36
N ALA A 54 -15.08 2.74 -1.50
CA ALA A 54 -15.90 2.32 -2.62
C ALA A 54 -17.28 3.02 -2.52
N GLU A 55 -17.91 3.32 -3.66
CA GLU A 55 -19.32 3.76 -3.73
C GLU A 55 -20.28 2.80 -2.97
N LYS A 56 -19.88 1.53 -2.82
CA LYS A 56 -20.59 0.53 -2.02
C LYS A 56 -20.55 0.79 -0.51
N ASP A 57 -19.51 1.46 0.00
CA ASP A 57 -19.41 1.80 1.42
C ASP A 57 -20.23 3.04 1.77
N LYS A 58 -20.40 3.98 0.82
CA LYS A 58 -21.28 5.15 1.00
C LYS A 58 -22.74 4.78 1.24
N HIS A 59 -23.24 3.70 0.62
CA HIS A 59 -24.64 3.26 0.74
C HIS A 59 -24.99 2.57 2.07
N LYS A 60 -23.99 2.12 2.85
CA LYS A 60 -24.22 1.57 4.20
C LYS A 60 -24.23 2.61 5.31
N ALA A 61 -23.89 3.86 5.01
CA ALA A 61 -23.85 4.96 5.97
C ALA A 61 -25.15 5.78 6.03
N LYS A 62 -26.23 5.30 5.41
CA LYS A 62 -27.60 5.86 5.52
C LYS A 62 -28.49 4.89 6.29
#